data_AF-A0A7S2LS76-F1
#
_entry.id   AF-A0A7S2LS76-F1
#
_cell.length_a   1.000
_cell.length_b   1.000
_cell.length_c   1.000
_cell.angle_alpha   90.00
_cell.angle_beta   90.00
_cell.angle_gamma   90.00
#
_symmetry.space_group_name_H-M   'P 1'
#
loop_
_entity.id
_entity.type
_entity.pdbx_description
1 polymer ?
#
loop_
_entity_poly.entity_id
_entity_poly.type
_entity_poly.pdbx_seq_one_letter_code
_entity_poly.pdbx_strand_id
1 'polypeptide(L)'
;MIGNSHSDGAKSNRGAADHLLIMSYKLAVTANFMFLIVCSLLLACTVAYAQQSSGITDACNTSTDSPLERARLLRMPQAIDTQNAEFENDSFWNEHGSLIQEAWKEWEIEHATTLSNLNDDVKEQGWMETSLAKAIDVAFTNPSEETEAAVKSFWTNNKGTNKFLPKGVYATQLLSPRGVSYLRNLFDLASTSGIPTRRPNGMNRYGVILDSNVHGAVPVQPLVEAVEEIIDRIVRPVGRMLFQDRIGCEDDLDYYAFTISYDGTSASSTQSKDMELKEHRDASVVTLNINLNLPEEEYGGSDVFFRGYPAADGWSSSDFFAENSRDEDGGGTVSFSPGTAIIHLGAHRHGSLPITTAHSDSNSEGKQTSGGKRFNLVIWMFGKNGDVRIAPYSEEEQLTIKERWHGAIKGRMNII
;
A
#
# COMPACT_ATOMS: atom_id res chain seq x y z
N MET A 1 -38.49 55.61 26.09
CA MET A 1 -39.43 56.52 25.39
C MET A 1 -40.30 55.61 24.51
N ILE A 2 -41.52 55.27 24.96
CA ILE A 2 -42.82 55.78 24.47
C ILE A 2 -42.98 55.50 22.96
N GLY A 3 -43.97 54.79 22.41
CA GLY A 3 -45.24 54.19 22.84
C GLY A 3 -45.90 53.53 21.59
N ASN A 4 -46.62 52.41 21.72
CA ASN A 4 -48.10 52.26 21.59
C ASN A 4 -48.74 52.89 20.31
N SER A 5 -49.72 52.32 19.60
CA SER A 5 -50.81 51.39 19.96
C SER A 5 -51.72 51.03 18.75
N HIS A 6 -52.33 49.82 18.80
CA HIS A 6 -53.77 49.48 18.55
C HIS A 6 -54.37 49.62 17.12
N SER A 7 -55.43 48.92 16.69
CA SER A 7 -56.15 47.67 17.06
C SER A 7 -57.34 47.52 16.07
N ASP A 8 -57.82 46.27 15.94
CA ASP A 8 -59.21 45.85 15.68
C ASP A 8 -59.92 46.00 14.31
N GLY A 9 -60.66 44.92 13.96
CA GLY A 9 -61.97 45.04 13.30
C GLY A 9 -62.35 43.94 12.31
N ALA A 10 -62.95 42.84 12.80
CA ALA A 10 -63.56 41.78 12.01
C ALA A 10 -64.95 42.13 11.42
N LYS A 11 -65.34 41.52 10.28
CA LYS A 11 -66.68 40.92 10.06
C LYS A 11 -66.86 40.16 8.72
N SER A 12 -67.37 38.95 8.89
CA SER A 12 -68.04 37.96 8.02
C SER A 12 -68.57 38.35 6.62
N ASN A 13 -68.50 37.39 5.69
CA ASN A 13 -69.71 36.97 4.96
C ASN A 13 -69.65 35.50 4.47
N ARG A 14 -70.58 34.67 4.96
CA ARG A 14 -70.84 33.29 4.53
C ARG A 14 -71.68 33.33 3.25
N GLY A 15 -71.19 32.76 2.16
CA GLY A 15 -71.97 32.66 0.91
C GLY A 15 -71.33 31.89 -0.25
N ALA A 16 -70.11 31.33 -0.09
CA ALA A 16 -69.36 30.71 -1.19
C ALA A 16 -69.00 29.22 -0.97
N ALA A 17 -69.56 28.56 0.05
CA ALA A 17 -69.14 27.20 0.44
C ALA A 17 -69.86 26.08 -0.31
N ASP A 18 -71.07 26.29 -0.82
CA ASP A 18 -71.89 25.18 -1.35
C ASP A 18 -71.69 24.90 -2.86
N HIS A 19 -70.98 25.77 -3.59
CA HIS A 19 -70.63 25.54 -5.01
C HIS A 19 -69.25 24.92 -5.24
N LEU A 20 -68.39 24.85 -4.21
CA LEU A 20 -67.03 24.29 -4.30
C LEU A 20 -66.94 22.79 -3.98
N LEU A 21 -67.97 22.21 -3.33
CA LEU A 21 -67.96 20.80 -2.91
C LEU A 21 -68.32 19.82 -4.05
N ILE A 22 -69.02 20.28 -5.10
CA ILE A 22 -69.47 19.43 -6.21
C ILE A 22 -68.40 19.33 -7.32
N MET A 23 -67.50 20.32 -7.43
CA MET A 23 -66.37 20.29 -8.38
C MET A 23 -65.20 19.43 -7.88
N SER A 24 -65.02 19.30 -6.57
CA SER A 24 -63.92 18.55 -5.95
C SER A 24 -64.12 17.02 -6.00
N TYR A 25 -65.36 16.53 -6.04
CA TYR A 25 -65.64 15.09 -6.21
C TYR A 25 -65.43 14.57 -7.64
N LYS A 26 -65.60 15.41 -8.67
CA LYS A 26 -65.35 15.00 -10.07
C LYS A 26 -63.87 14.98 -10.45
N LEU A 27 -63.03 15.81 -9.82
CA LEU A 27 -61.57 15.78 -10.04
C LEU A 27 -60.88 14.60 -9.30
N ALA A 28 -61.38 14.19 -8.15
CA ALA A 28 -60.78 13.08 -7.38
C ALA A 28 -61.01 11.70 -8.01
N VAL A 29 -62.10 11.52 -8.77
CA VAL A 29 -62.41 10.24 -9.45
C VAL A 29 -61.63 10.09 -10.75
N THR A 30 -61.36 11.18 -11.48
CA THR A 30 -60.54 11.13 -12.71
C THR A 30 -59.04 11.00 -12.43
N ALA A 31 -58.53 11.58 -11.33
CA ALA A 31 -57.13 11.44 -10.93
C ALA A 31 -56.79 10.00 -10.47
N ASN A 32 -57.69 9.33 -9.75
CA ASN A 32 -57.48 7.93 -9.33
C ASN A 32 -57.54 6.94 -10.50
N PHE A 33 -58.36 7.21 -11.52
CA PHE A 33 -58.44 6.33 -12.71
C PHE A 33 -57.21 6.46 -13.62
N MET A 34 -56.66 7.68 -13.77
CA MET A 34 -55.38 7.88 -14.46
C MET A 34 -54.20 7.25 -13.71
N PHE A 35 -54.17 7.32 -12.37
CA PHE A 35 -53.10 6.71 -11.58
C PHE A 35 -53.10 5.18 -11.67
N LEU A 36 -54.28 4.55 -11.67
CA LEU A 36 -54.43 3.09 -11.86
C LEU A 36 -54.02 2.63 -13.27
N ILE A 37 -54.29 3.42 -14.32
CA ILE A 37 -53.86 3.09 -15.69
C ILE A 37 -52.35 3.23 -15.85
N VAL A 38 -51.73 4.27 -15.27
CA VAL A 38 -50.27 4.45 -15.30
C VAL A 38 -49.55 3.37 -14.49
N CYS A 39 -50.06 3.00 -13.31
CA CYS A 39 -49.52 1.87 -12.53
C CYS A 39 -49.69 0.53 -13.25
N SER A 40 -50.80 0.31 -13.96
CA SER A 40 -51.02 -0.92 -14.73
C SER A 40 -50.12 -1.02 -15.97
N LEU A 41 -49.83 0.11 -16.63
CA LEU A 41 -48.89 0.18 -17.75
C LEU A 41 -47.42 0.02 -17.29
N LEU A 42 -47.05 0.55 -16.12
CA LEU A 42 -45.72 0.34 -15.52
C LEU A 42 -45.54 -1.12 -15.04
N LEU A 43 -46.58 -1.76 -14.52
CA LEU A 43 -46.55 -3.19 -14.19
C LEU A 43 -46.47 -4.07 -15.45
N ALA A 44 -47.19 -3.71 -16.51
CA ALA A 44 -47.12 -4.43 -17.79
C ALA A 44 -45.76 -4.25 -18.49
N CYS A 45 -45.14 -3.06 -18.41
CA CYS A 45 -43.79 -2.82 -18.93
C CYS A 45 -42.70 -3.54 -18.12
N THR A 46 -42.86 -3.68 -16.80
CA THR A 46 -41.92 -4.45 -15.97
C THR A 46 -42.06 -5.95 -16.19
N VAL A 47 -43.28 -6.47 -16.40
CA VAL A 47 -43.51 -7.88 -16.76
C VAL A 47 -43.06 -8.18 -18.20
N ALA A 48 -43.26 -7.28 -19.16
CA ALA A 48 -42.78 -7.45 -20.54
C ALA A 48 -41.25 -7.32 -20.65
N TYR A 49 -40.61 -6.43 -19.88
CA TYR A 49 -39.15 -6.35 -19.78
C TYR A 49 -38.57 -7.58 -19.07
N ALA A 50 -39.23 -8.09 -18.02
CA ALA A 50 -38.83 -9.32 -17.33
C ALA A 50 -39.04 -10.57 -18.21
N GLN A 51 -40.03 -10.59 -19.10
CA GLN A 51 -40.26 -11.70 -20.04
C GLN A 51 -39.43 -11.61 -21.32
N GLN A 52 -38.89 -10.43 -21.67
CA GLN A 52 -37.93 -10.28 -22.78
C GLN A 52 -36.47 -10.41 -22.30
N SER A 53 -36.21 -10.29 -21.00
CA SER A 53 -34.92 -10.64 -20.38
C SER A 53 -34.82 -12.09 -19.91
N SER A 54 -35.90 -12.88 -19.96
CA SER A 54 -35.91 -14.31 -19.62
C SER A 54 -35.71 -15.24 -20.84
N GLY A 55 -35.19 -14.69 -21.94
CA GLY A 55 -35.00 -15.40 -23.22
C GLY A 55 -33.54 -15.54 -23.68
N ILE A 56 -32.56 -15.17 -22.85
CA ILE A 56 -31.13 -15.53 -23.00
C ILE A 56 -30.58 -15.91 -21.62
N THR A 57 -31.23 -16.89 -21.00
CA THR A 57 -30.67 -17.64 -19.87
C THR A 57 -30.98 -19.11 -20.15
N ASP A 58 -30.19 -19.69 -21.03
CA ASP A 58 -29.86 -21.12 -21.06
C ASP A 58 -28.88 -21.38 -22.23
N ALA A 59 -27.72 -20.72 -22.17
CA ALA A 59 -26.52 -21.39 -22.65
C ALA A 59 -26.06 -22.26 -21.49
N CYS A 60 -26.35 -23.56 -21.60
CA CYS A 60 -25.93 -24.60 -20.69
C CYS A 60 -24.48 -24.41 -20.21
N ASN A 61 -24.34 -24.05 -18.93
CA ASN A 61 -23.53 -24.77 -17.94
C ASN A 61 -22.51 -25.77 -18.54
N THR A 62 -21.39 -25.27 -19.07
CA THR A 62 -20.15 -26.04 -19.19
C THR A 62 -19.46 -26.00 -17.83
N SER A 63 -19.81 -26.95 -16.97
CA SER A 63 -19.16 -27.20 -15.69
C SER A 63 -17.71 -27.71 -15.90
N THR A 64 -16.85 -26.84 -16.44
CA THR A 64 -15.41 -27.07 -16.67
C THR A 64 -14.55 -25.82 -16.43
N ASP A 65 -15.12 -24.64 -16.21
CA ASP A 65 -14.32 -23.41 -16.12
C ASP A 65 -13.60 -23.32 -14.78
N SER A 66 -12.27 -23.26 -14.85
CA SER A 66 -11.43 -23.31 -13.66
C SER A 66 -11.51 -22.01 -12.82
N PRO A 67 -11.19 -22.03 -11.51
CA PRO A 67 -11.04 -20.80 -10.72
C PRO A 67 -10.19 -19.73 -11.40
N LEU A 68 -9.10 -20.12 -12.05
CA LEU A 68 -8.24 -19.20 -12.80
C LEU A 68 -8.95 -18.52 -13.97
N GLU A 69 -9.67 -19.28 -14.80
CA GLU A 69 -10.43 -18.74 -15.92
C GLU A 69 -11.55 -17.80 -15.44
N ARG A 70 -12.26 -18.19 -14.39
CA ARG A 70 -13.32 -17.36 -13.80
C ARG A 70 -12.77 -16.05 -13.21
N ALA A 71 -11.63 -16.09 -12.54
CA ALA A 71 -11.00 -14.88 -11.99
C ALA A 71 -10.55 -13.90 -13.08
N ARG A 72 -10.02 -14.39 -14.20
CA ARG A 72 -9.61 -13.58 -15.36
C ARG A 72 -10.79 -12.86 -16.04
N LEU A 73 -12.01 -13.35 -15.86
CA LEU A 73 -13.23 -12.73 -16.40
C LEU A 73 -13.80 -11.62 -15.48
N LEU A 74 -13.30 -11.50 -14.25
CA LEU A 74 -13.76 -10.44 -13.34
C LEU A 74 -13.39 -9.07 -13.90
N ARG A 75 -14.35 -8.15 -13.89
CA ARG A 75 -14.11 -6.76 -14.25
C ARG A 75 -13.38 -6.06 -13.10
N MET A 76 -12.05 -5.99 -13.19
CA MET A 76 -11.22 -5.33 -12.19
C MET A 76 -11.70 -3.88 -11.95
N PRO A 77 -11.95 -3.49 -10.69
CA PRO A 77 -12.33 -2.13 -10.39
C PRO A 77 -11.17 -1.18 -10.68
N GLN A 78 -11.49 0.03 -11.14
CA GLN A 78 -10.48 1.05 -11.41
C GLN A 78 -10.04 1.70 -10.09
N ALA A 79 -8.73 1.93 -9.94
CA ALA A 79 -8.17 2.71 -8.86
C ALA A 79 -8.09 4.19 -9.29
N ILE A 80 -8.98 5.04 -8.77
CA ILE A 80 -9.15 6.42 -9.25
C ILE A 80 -8.55 7.41 -8.26
N ASP A 81 -8.82 7.24 -6.97
CA ASP A 81 -8.45 8.19 -5.93
C ASP A 81 -7.07 7.89 -5.30
N THR A 82 -6.42 8.90 -4.74
CA THR A 82 -5.19 8.77 -3.93
C THR A 82 -5.33 9.39 -2.54
N GLN A 83 -6.54 9.81 -2.16
CA GLN A 83 -6.86 10.36 -0.85
C GLN A 83 -7.94 9.51 -0.19
N ASN A 84 -7.67 8.97 1.01
CA ASN A 84 -8.59 8.10 1.76
C ASN A 84 -9.15 6.92 0.93
N ALA A 85 -8.34 6.41 0.00
CA ALA A 85 -8.75 5.37 -0.95
C ALA A 85 -8.44 3.94 -0.46
N GLU A 86 -8.09 3.76 0.81
CA GLU A 86 -7.78 2.46 1.41
C GLU A 86 -8.95 1.45 1.34
N PHE A 87 -10.18 1.96 1.39
CA PHE A 87 -11.42 1.18 1.29
C PHE A 87 -12.05 1.23 -0.12
N GLU A 88 -11.36 1.77 -1.12
CA GLU A 88 -11.87 1.87 -2.48
C GLU A 88 -12.15 0.46 -3.03
N ASN A 89 -13.40 0.20 -3.42
CA ASN A 89 -13.87 -1.08 -3.95
C ASN A 89 -13.76 -2.26 -2.96
N ASP A 90 -13.79 -2.03 -1.65
CA ASP A 90 -13.64 -3.10 -0.66
C ASP A 90 -14.71 -4.20 -0.79
N SER A 91 -15.93 -3.85 -1.19
CA SER A 91 -16.99 -4.83 -1.47
C SER A 91 -16.60 -5.84 -2.57
N PHE A 92 -15.95 -5.39 -3.65
CA PHE A 92 -15.48 -6.28 -4.72
C PHE A 92 -14.44 -7.27 -4.19
N TRP A 93 -13.47 -6.79 -3.42
CA TRP A 93 -12.41 -7.65 -2.87
C TRP A 93 -12.95 -8.66 -1.87
N ASN A 94 -13.91 -8.26 -1.03
CA ASN A 94 -14.55 -9.17 -0.09
C ASN A 94 -15.45 -10.20 -0.77
N GLU A 95 -16.17 -9.80 -1.83
CA GLU A 95 -17.04 -10.70 -2.59
C GLU A 95 -16.24 -11.76 -3.38
N HIS A 96 -15.13 -11.37 -3.99
CA HIS A 96 -14.37 -12.24 -4.89
C HIS A 96 -13.06 -12.79 -4.30
N GLY A 97 -12.73 -12.46 -3.05
CA GLY A 97 -11.46 -12.80 -2.40
C GLY A 97 -11.12 -14.29 -2.46
N SER A 98 -12.08 -15.17 -2.12
CA SER A 98 -11.87 -16.62 -2.18
C SER A 98 -11.61 -17.13 -3.60
N LEU A 99 -12.35 -16.62 -4.60
CA LEU A 99 -12.14 -16.99 -6.01
C LEU A 99 -10.74 -16.57 -6.50
N ILE A 100 -10.31 -15.36 -6.15
CA ILE A 100 -8.98 -14.84 -6.51
C ILE A 100 -7.87 -15.67 -5.85
N GLN A 101 -8.03 -16.05 -4.58
CA GLN A 101 -7.07 -16.93 -3.89
C GLN A 101 -6.99 -18.33 -4.53
N GLU A 102 -8.13 -18.91 -4.91
CA GLU A 102 -8.16 -20.18 -5.64
C GLU A 102 -7.48 -20.08 -7.01
N ALA A 103 -7.71 -18.99 -7.75
CA ALA A 103 -7.08 -18.71 -9.03
C ALA A 103 -5.55 -18.62 -8.91
N TRP A 104 -5.02 -17.98 -7.87
CA TRP A 104 -3.58 -17.92 -7.63
C TRP A 104 -2.96 -19.30 -7.36
N LYS A 105 -3.64 -20.14 -6.56
CA LYS A 105 -3.19 -21.52 -6.31
C LYS A 105 -3.13 -22.34 -7.60
N GLU A 106 -4.15 -22.21 -8.44
CA GLU A 106 -4.17 -22.89 -9.73
C GLU A 106 -3.09 -22.36 -10.68
N TRP A 107 -2.95 -21.03 -10.78
CA TRP A 107 -1.91 -20.40 -11.59
C TRP A 107 -0.51 -20.83 -11.17
N GLU A 108 -0.24 -20.94 -9.87
CA GLU A 108 1.03 -21.42 -9.35
C GLU A 108 1.34 -22.86 -9.79
N ILE A 109 0.33 -23.74 -9.78
CA ILE A 109 0.46 -25.12 -10.27
C ILE A 109 0.81 -25.13 -11.77
N GLU A 110 0.15 -24.31 -12.59
CA GLU A 110 0.44 -24.19 -14.03
C GLU A 110 1.87 -23.69 -14.29
N HIS A 111 2.43 -22.89 -13.39
CA HIS A 111 3.73 -22.23 -13.55
C HIS A 111 4.84 -22.87 -12.68
N ALA A 112 4.56 -24.01 -12.03
CA ALA A 112 5.46 -24.62 -11.04
C ALA A 112 6.88 -24.86 -11.55
N THR A 113 7.05 -25.31 -12.80
CA THR A 113 8.39 -25.51 -13.40
C THR A 113 9.14 -24.19 -13.57
N THR A 114 8.48 -23.15 -14.08
CA THR A 114 9.09 -21.82 -14.26
C THR A 114 9.48 -21.21 -12.91
N LEU A 115 8.59 -21.31 -11.91
CA LEU A 115 8.83 -20.84 -10.55
C LEU A 115 9.99 -21.58 -9.88
N SER A 116 10.07 -22.91 -10.06
CA SER A 116 11.19 -23.72 -9.56
C SER A 116 12.52 -23.26 -10.17
N ASN A 117 12.57 -23.07 -11.49
CA ASN A 117 13.79 -22.63 -12.18
C ASN A 117 14.28 -21.25 -11.67
N LEU A 118 13.36 -20.30 -11.46
CA LEU A 118 13.68 -19.00 -10.89
C LEU A 118 14.23 -19.12 -9.46
N ASN A 119 13.68 -20.03 -8.66
CA ASN A 119 14.11 -20.26 -7.28
C ASN A 119 15.49 -20.92 -7.21
N ASP A 120 15.73 -21.94 -8.02
CA ASP A 120 17.00 -22.66 -8.07
C ASP A 120 18.17 -21.74 -8.44
N ASP A 121 17.92 -20.78 -9.35
CA ASP A 121 18.88 -19.74 -9.68
C ASP A 121 19.34 -18.95 -8.45
N VAL A 122 18.47 -18.61 -7.51
CA VAL A 122 18.88 -17.83 -6.32
C VAL A 122 19.47 -18.68 -5.21
N LYS A 123 19.00 -19.91 -5.03
CA LYS A 123 19.44 -20.80 -3.93
C LYS A 123 20.95 -21.04 -3.91
N GLU A 124 21.60 -21.13 -5.07
CA GLU A 124 23.04 -21.44 -5.13
C GLU A 124 23.95 -20.28 -4.72
N GLN A 125 23.52 -19.03 -4.95
CA GLN A 125 24.40 -17.85 -4.84
C GLN A 125 23.88 -16.76 -3.91
N GLY A 126 22.63 -16.86 -3.44
CA GLY A 126 21.98 -15.91 -2.55
C GLY A 126 21.42 -14.66 -3.25
N TRP A 127 20.39 -14.07 -2.65
CA TRP A 127 19.76 -12.84 -3.13
C TRP A 127 20.37 -11.55 -2.53
N MET A 128 21.08 -11.67 -1.41
CA MET A 128 21.64 -10.54 -0.65
C MET A 128 23.06 -10.19 -1.13
N GLU A 129 23.50 -8.95 -0.91
CA GLU A 129 24.91 -8.57 -1.07
C GLU A 129 25.80 -9.43 -0.16
N THR A 130 26.82 -10.05 -0.74
CA THR A 130 27.63 -11.11 -0.13
C THR A 130 28.33 -10.68 1.17
N SER A 131 28.82 -9.44 1.24
CA SER A 131 29.54 -8.94 2.40
C SER A 131 28.59 -8.66 3.57
N LEU A 132 27.43 -8.07 3.28
CA LEU A 132 26.34 -7.87 4.23
C LEU A 132 25.83 -9.23 4.74
N ALA A 133 25.56 -10.18 3.83
CA ALA A 133 25.08 -11.52 4.20
C ALA A 133 26.00 -12.21 5.21
N LYS A 134 27.32 -12.17 4.97
CA LYS A 134 28.31 -12.72 5.91
C LYS A 134 28.28 -12.03 7.27
N ALA A 135 28.15 -10.70 7.31
CA ALA A 135 28.08 -9.97 8.57
C ALA A 135 26.82 -10.33 9.37
N ILE A 136 25.67 -10.45 8.68
CA ILE A 136 24.41 -10.91 9.25
C ILE A 136 24.55 -12.33 9.81
N ASP A 137 25.09 -13.28 9.04
CA ASP A 137 25.25 -14.67 9.47
C ASP A 137 26.16 -14.81 10.70
N VAL A 138 27.24 -14.02 10.76
CA VAL A 138 28.12 -13.95 11.93
C VAL A 138 27.40 -13.40 13.15
N ALA A 139 26.61 -12.33 13.00
CA ALA A 139 25.83 -11.74 14.09
C ALA A 139 24.74 -12.70 14.60
N PHE A 140 24.07 -13.44 13.72
CA PHE A 140 23.14 -14.50 14.12
C PHE A 140 23.84 -15.64 14.86
N THR A 141 25.03 -16.05 14.43
CA THR A 141 25.76 -17.16 15.04
C THR A 141 26.30 -16.80 16.43
N ASN A 142 26.82 -15.59 16.60
CA ASN A 142 27.42 -15.12 17.85
C ASN A 142 27.08 -13.65 18.14
N PRO A 143 25.86 -13.34 18.60
CA PRO A 143 25.44 -11.96 18.85
C PRO A 143 26.31 -11.29 19.92
N SER A 144 26.99 -10.21 19.53
CA SER A 144 27.82 -9.35 20.38
C SER A 144 27.84 -7.91 19.86
N GLU A 145 28.33 -6.97 20.68
CA GLU A 145 28.49 -5.57 20.26
C GLU A 145 29.38 -5.44 19.01
N GLU A 146 30.43 -6.26 18.90
CA GLU A 146 31.34 -6.27 17.74
C GLU A 146 30.61 -6.72 16.47
N THR A 147 29.82 -7.80 16.56
CA THR A 147 29.08 -8.30 15.40
C THR A 147 27.95 -7.36 14.97
N GLU A 148 27.27 -6.69 15.91
CA GLU A 148 26.29 -5.65 15.61
C GLU A 148 26.95 -4.43 14.97
N ALA A 149 28.09 -3.99 15.49
CA ALA A 149 28.84 -2.89 14.90
C ALA A 149 29.27 -3.21 13.46
N ALA A 150 29.67 -4.46 13.19
CA ALA A 150 30.00 -4.92 11.85
C ALA A 150 28.80 -4.83 10.90
N VAL A 151 27.61 -5.29 11.30
CA VAL A 151 26.39 -5.15 10.50
C VAL A 151 26.01 -3.68 10.33
N LYS A 152 25.99 -2.92 11.41
CA LYS A 152 25.66 -1.49 11.41
C LYS A 152 26.55 -0.69 10.47
N SER A 153 27.82 -1.09 10.28
CA SER A 153 28.73 -0.44 9.34
C SER A 153 28.24 -0.48 7.88
N PHE A 154 27.46 -1.48 7.50
CA PHE A 154 26.81 -1.55 6.18
C PHE A 154 25.58 -0.65 6.07
N TRP A 155 24.91 -0.39 7.19
CA TRP A 155 23.72 0.48 7.30
C TRP A 155 24.13 1.92 7.59
N THR A 156 25.17 2.40 6.91
CA THR A 156 25.60 3.79 7.02
C THR A 156 25.94 4.33 5.64
N ASN A 157 26.01 5.65 5.61
CA ASN A 157 26.08 6.46 4.42
C ASN A 157 27.09 5.99 3.37
N ASN A 158 26.60 5.92 2.13
CA ASN A 158 27.28 5.49 0.91
C ASN A 158 28.79 5.75 0.92
N LYS A 159 29.56 4.66 0.73
CA LYS A 159 30.97 4.68 0.34
C LYS A 159 31.16 5.59 -0.89
N GLY A 160 31.39 6.89 -0.69
CA GLY A 160 31.80 7.83 -1.75
C GLY A 160 30.90 9.03 -2.05
N THR A 161 29.74 9.22 -1.39
CA THR A 161 28.94 10.44 -1.57
C THR A 161 29.01 11.30 -0.31
N ASN A 162 29.50 12.54 -0.40
CA ASN A 162 29.54 13.54 0.71
C ASN A 162 28.15 13.98 1.23
N LYS A 163 27.09 13.18 1.02
CA LYS A 163 25.71 13.51 1.36
C LYS A 163 25.36 12.80 2.67
N PHE A 164 25.08 13.54 3.74
CA PHE A 164 24.60 12.97 5.00
C PHE A 164 23.17 12.42 4.84
N LEU A 165 22.90 11.18 5.28
CA LEU A 165 21.53 10.66 5.37
C LEU A 165 20.76 11.47 6.44
N PRO A 166 19.44 11.63 6.28
CA PRO A 166 18.60 12.16 7.34
C PRO A 166 18.77 11.36 8.64
N LYS A 167 18.62 12.03 9.79
CA LYS A 167 18.74 11.40 11.10
C LYS A 167 17.70 10.28 11.22
N GLY A 168 18.14 9.10 11.67
CA GLY A 168 17.26 7.94 11.84
C GLY A 168 16.86 7.23 10.54
N VAL A 169 17.46 7.62 9.42
CA VAL A 169 17.31 6.94 8.13
C VAL A 169 18.62 6.25 7.82
N TYR A 170 18.54 4.95 7.56
CA TYR A 170 19.70 4.13 7.24
C TYR A 170 19.49 3.49 5.88
N ALA A 171 20.57 3.38 5.10
CA ALA A 171 20.54 2.80 3.78
C ALA A 171 21.68 1.80 3.59
N THR A 172 21.46 0.80 2.74
CA THR A 172 22.49 -0.18 2.37
C THR A 172 22.22 -0.77 0.99
N GLN A 173 23.27 -1.28 0.34
CA GLN A 173 23.09 -2.17 -0.81
C GLN A 173 22.65 -3.53 -0.27
N LEU A 174 21.33 -3.79 -0.29
CA LEU A 174 20.77 -5.00 0.31
C LEU A 174 20.77 -6.15 -0.68
N LEU A 175 20.17 -5.95 -1.86
CA LEU A 175 20.06 -6.99 -2.87
C LEU A 175 21.32 -7.02 -3.74
N SER A 176 21.78 -8.21 -4.10
CA SER A 176 22.70 -8.38 -5.22
C SER A 176 21.97 -8.10 -6.54
N PRO A 177 22.67 -7.82 -7.66
CA PRO A 177 22.02 -7.72 -8.97
C PRO A 177 21.16 -8.94 -9.31
N ARG A 178 21.61 -10.14 -8.90
CA ARG A 178 20.85 -11.38 -9.06
C ARG A 178 19.59 -11.41 -8.20
N GLY A 179 19.67 -10.94 -6.94
CA GLY A 179 18.51 -10.80 -6.06
C GLY A 179 17.45 -9.84 -6.62
N VAL A 180 17.89 -8.72 -7.20
CA VAL A 180 16.99 -7.79 -7.91
C VAL A 180 16.30 -8.50 -9.08
N SER A 181 17.07 -9.15 -9.97
CA SER A 181 16.52 -9.87 -11.12
C SER A 181 15.54 -10.98 -10.70
N TYR A 182 15.84 -11.71 -9.63
CA TYR A 182 14.97 -12.76 -9.11
C TYR A 182 13.61 -12.24 -8.67
N LEU A 183 13.59 -11.23 -7.79
CA LEU A 183 12.33 -10.63 -7.32
C LEU A 183 11.57 -10.02 -8.51
N ARG A 184 12.26 -9.35 -9.42
CA ARG A 184 11.64 -8.76 -10.61
C ARG A 184 11.04 -9.79 -11.55
N ASN A 185 11.73 -10.89 -11.82
CA ASN A 185 11.19 -11.97 -12.65
C ASN A 185 9.94 -12.59 -12.03
N LEU A 186 9.89 -12.74 -10.70
CA LEU A 186 8.69 -13.22 -10.01
C LEU A 186 7.52 -12.23 -10.12
N PHE A 187 7.76 -10.93 -9.91
CA PHE A 187 6.72 -9.91 -10.08
C PHE A 187 6.24 -9.78 -11.52
N ASP A 188 7.16 -9.77 -12.47
CA ASP A 188 6.86 -9.68 -13.89
C ASP A 188 6.05 -10.90 -14.33
N LEU A 189 6.43 -12.11 -13.91
CA LEU A 189 5.66 -13.32 -14.17
C LEU A 189 4.24 -13.24 -13.58
N ALA A 190 4.11 -12.88 -12.31
CA ALA A 190 2.80 -12.72 -11.65
C ALA A 190 1.92 -11.66 -12.34
N SER A 191 2.53 -10.58 -12.86
CA SER A 191 1.81 -9.51 -13.57
C SER A 191 1.16 -9.98 -14.88
N THR A 192 1.67 -11.08 -15.48
CA THR A 192 1.09 -11.68 -16.69
C THR A 192 -0.08 -12.62 -16.41
N SER A 193 -0.41 -12.87 -15.15
CA SER A 193 -1.43 -13.85 -14.76
C SER A 193 -2.83 -13.52 -15.28
N GLY A 194 -3.15 -12.23 -15.45
CA GLY A 194 -4.49 -11.74 -15.73
C GLY A 194 -5.46 -11.87 -14.55
N ILE A 195 -4.98 -12.26 -13.37
CA ILE A 195 -5.78 -12.32 -12.15
C ILE A 195 -5.88 -10.89 -11.58
N PRO A 196 -7.07 -10.41 -11.19
CA PRO A 196 -7.21 -9.10 -10.56
C PRO A 196 -6.38 -8.98 -9.28
N THR A 197 -5.66 -7.87 -9.14
CA THR A 197 -4.85 -7.56 -7.96
C THR A 197 -5.29 -6.26 -7.29
N ARG A 198 -5.28 -6.24 -5.96
CA ARG A 198 -5.63 -5.05 -5.19
C ARG A 198 -4.44 -4.08 -5.18
N ARG A 199 -4.76 -2.78 -5.31
CA ARG A 199 -3.81 -1.69 -5.12
C ARG A 199 -3.14 -1.79 -3.73
N PRO A 200 -1.89 -1.31 -3.58
CA PRO A 200 -1.13 -1.56 -2.36
C PRO A 200 -1.60 -0.74 -1.14
N ASN A 201 -2.10 0.48 -1.33
CA ASN A 201 -2.60 1.33 -0.23
C ASN A 201 -3.46 2.48 -0.77
N GLY A 202 -4.01 3.32 0.12
CA GLY A 202 -4.86 4.46 -0.26
C GLY A 202 -4.14 5.61 -1.00
N MET A 203 -2.80 5.65 -0.99
CA MET A 203 -2.00 6.72 -1.60
C MET A 203 -1.35 6.32 -2.94
N ASN A 204 -1.22 5.02 -3.20
CA ASN A 204 -0.65 4.45 -4.41
C ASN A 204 -1.68 3.60 -5.16
N ARG A 205 -1.83 3.82 -6.46
CA ARG A 205 -2.73 3.10 -7.34
C ARG A 205 -2.06 1.90 -8.00
N TYR A 206 -0.74 1.93 -8.13
CA TYR A 206 0.02 0.88 -8.82
C TYR A 206 0.97 0.15 -7.89
N GLY A 207 0.97 -1.18 -8.00
CA GLY A 207 1.64 -2.10 -7.10
C GLY A 207 0.71 -3.25 -6.71
N VAL A 208 1.20 -4.16 -5.87
CA VAL A 208 0.43 -5.31 -5.38
C VAL A 208 0.69 -5.55 -3.90
N ILE A 209 -0.30 -6.13 -3.22
CA ILE A 209 -0.19 -6.58 -1.82
C ILE A 209 0.39 -8.00 -1.81
N LEU A 210 1.31 -8.27 -0.88
CA LEU A 210 1.99 -9.57 -0.72
C LEU A 210 1.62 -10.27 0.60
N ASP A 211 0.87 -9.61 1.47
CA ASP A 211 0.27 -10.24 2.64
C ASP A 211 -0.88 -11.16 2.21
N SER A 212 -0.67 -12.47 2.38
CA SER A 212 -1.61 -13.52 1.98
C SER A 212 -2.96 -13.46 2.74
N ASN A 213 -3.02 -12.74 3.86
CA ASN A 213 -4.25 -12.55 4.64
C ASN A 213 -5.18 -11.48 4.02
N VAL A 214 -4.72 -10.74 3.02
CA VAL A 214 -5.48 -9.65 2.41
C VAL A 214 -6.17 -10.11 1.13
N HIS A 215 -7.49 -9.87 1.04
CA HIS A 215 -8.24 -10.12 -0.18
C HIS A 215 -7.71 -9.27 -1.35
N GLY A 216 -7.40 -9.94 -2.46
CA GLY A 216 -6.79 -9.32 -3.65
C GLY A 216 -5.26 -9.24 -3.62
N ALA A 217 -4.60 -9.83 -2.62
CA ALA A 217 -3.15 -10.00 -2.61
C ALA A 217 -2.65 -10.97 -3.69
N VAL A 218 -1.32 -11.02 -3.85
CA VAL A 218 -0.59 -11.92 -4.73
C VAL A 218 0.20 -12.93 -3.87
N PRO A 219 -0.43 -14.03 -3.42
CA PRO A 219 0.19 -15.01 -2.53
C PRO A 219 0.98 -16.06 -3.32
N VAL A 220 1.83 -15.65 -4.26
CA VAL A 220 2.71 -16.57 -5.01
C VAL A 220 3.82 -17.03 -4.08
N GLN A 221 3.93 -18.33 -3.84
CA GLN A 221 4.72 -18.90 -2.75
C GLN A 221 6.20 -18.45 -2.78
N PRO A 222 6.94 -18.52 -3.91
CA PRO A 222 8.31 -18.00 -3.96
C PRO A 222 8.44 -16.50 -3.63
N LEU A 223 7.42 -15.68 -3.94
CA LEU A 223 7.42 -14.25 -3.56
C LEU A 223 7.22 -14.10 -2.05
N VAL A 224 6.26 -14.84 -1.49
CA VAL A 224 5.97 -14.81 -0.05
C VAL A 224 7.20 -15.28 0.75
N GLU A 225 7.80 -16.40 0.36
CA GLU A 225 9.01 -16.94 1.00
C GLU A 225 10.18 -15.94 0.95
N ALA A 226 10.40 -15.27 -0.19
CA ALA A 226 11.46 -14.29 -0.31
C ALA A 226 11.22 -13.05 0.58
N VAL A 227 9.97 -12.59 0.69
CA VAL A 227 9.59 -11.48 1.57
C VAL A 227 9.75 -11.86 3.05
N GLU A 228 9.28 -13.04 3.44
CA GLU A 228 9.43 -13.56 4.80
C GLU A 228 10.91 -13.73 5.17
N GLU A 229 11.75 -14.22 4.26
CA GLU A 229 13.19 -14.32 4.48
C GLU A 229 13.83 -12.92 4.67
N ILE A 230 13.43 -11.91 3.91
CA ILE A 230 13.87 -10.52 4.11
C ILE A 230 13.43 -10.02 5.48
N ILE A 231 12.19 -10.29 5.90
CA ILE A 231 11.68 -9.87 7.21
C ILE A 231 12.50 -10.48 8.34
N ASP A 232 12.70 -11.80 8.30
CA ASP A 232 13.37 -12.54 9.37
C ASP A 232 14.86 -12.29 9.44
N ARG A 233 15.55 -12.24 8.29
CA ARG A 233 17.00 -12.06 8.25
C ARG A 233 17.43 -10.60 8.35
N ILE A 234 16.56 -9.67 7.94
CA ILE A 234 16.90 -8.24 7.85
C ILE A 234 15.99 -7.38 8.71
N VAL A 235 14.71 -7.27 8.36
CA VAL A 235 13.86 -6.19 8.92
C VAL A 235 13.80 -6.27 10.45
N ARG A 236 13.53 -7.45 11.00
CA ARG A 236 13.45 -7.68 12.44
C ARG A 236 14.78 -7.41 13.16
N PRO A 237 15.88 -8.16 12.89
CA PRO A 237 17.13 -7.99 13.65
C PRO A 237 17.78 -6.62 13.43
N VAL A 238 17.78 -6.12 12.19
CA VAL A 238 18.38 -4.81 11.87
C VAL A 238 17.53 -3.67 12.42
N GLY A 239 16.20 -3.76 12.30
CA GLY A 239 15.28 -2.79 12.89
C GLY A 239 15.51 -2.66 14.38
N ARG A 240 15.50 -3.78 15.11
CA ARG A 240 15.76 -3.81 16.56
C ARG A 240 17.13 -3.26 16.92
N MET A 241 18.17 -3.52 16.11
CA MET A 241 19.53 -3.00 16.31
C MET A 241 19.62 -1.48 16.10
N LEU A 242 18.94 -0.94 15.08
CA LEU A 242 19.01 0.47 14.70
C LEU A 242 18.08 1.35 15.54
N PHE A 243 16.94 0.82 15.99
CA PHE A 243 15.88 1.53 16.71
C PHE A 243 15.58 0.87 18.05
N GLN A 244 16.62 0.67 18.86
CA GLN A 244 16.56 -0.08 20.13
C GLN A 244 15.52 0.48 21.10
N ASP A 245 15.36 1.80 21.12
CA ASP A 245 14.38 2.49 21.95
C ASP A 245 12.96 2.48 21.38
N ARG A 246 12.69 1.88 20.22
CA ARG A 246 11.35 1.83 19.61
C ARG A 246 10.80 0.42 19.43
N ILE A 247 11.65 -0.60 19.35
CA ILE A 247 11.23 -1.96 19.02
C ILE A 247 11.53 -2.91 20.17
N GLY A 248 10.47 -3.37 20.83
CA GLY A 248 10.48 -4.38 21.88
C GLY A 248 10.01 -5.74 21.39
N CYS A 249 9.66 -6.62 22.33
CA CYS A 249 9.33 -8.02 22.06
C CYS A 249 8.10 -8.22 21.19
N GLU A 250 7.14 -7.29 21.23
CA GLU A 250 5.82 -7.45 20.60
C GLU A 250 5.56 -6.45 19.48
N ASP A 251 6.54 -5.61 19.12
CA ASP A 251 6.36 -4.45 18.22
C ASP A 251 6.61 -4.75 16.73
N ASP A 252 7.12 -5.94 16.39
CA ASP A 252 7.46 -6.36 15.01
C ASP A 252 7.03 -7.80 14.70
N LEU A 253 5.91 -8.21 15.30
CA LEU A 253 5.35 -9.55 15.16
C LEU A 253 4.66 -9.76 13.81
N ASP A 254 3.88 -8.77 13.37
CA ASP A 254 3.11 -8.81 12.14
C ASP A 254 3.72 -7.86 11.10
N TYR A 255 3.32 -8.01 9.84
CA TYR A 255 3.81 -7.18 8.76
C TYR A 255 2.74 -6.93 7.69
N TYR A 256 2.95 -5.87 6.91
CA TYR A 256 2.24 -5.60 5.67
C TYR A 256 3.25 -5.30 4.57
N ALA A 257 3.37 -6.22 3.61
CA ALA A 257 4.32 -6.11 2.51
C ALA A 257 3.59 -5.83 1.20
N PHE A 258 4.13 -4.91 0.41
CA PHE A 258 3.52 -4.50 -0.86
C PHE A 258 4.56 -3.91 -1.80
N THR A 259 4.25 -3.90 -3.09
CA THR A 259 5.04 -3.13 -4.07
C THR A 259 4.37 -1.81 -4.38
N ILE A 260 5.16 -0.84 -4.83
CA ILE A 260 4.70 0.41 -5.42
C ILE A 260 5.42 0.65 -6.73
N SER A 261 4.76 1.31 -7.68
CA SER A 261 5.42 1.81 -8.87
C SER A 261 5.09 3.27 -9.18
N TYR A 262 6.11 4.00 -9.59
CA TYR A 262 6.00 5.35 -10.11
C TYR A 262 6.32 5.36 -11.60
N ASP A 263 5.65 6.21 -12.37
CA ASP A 263 5.84 6.34 -13.82
C ASP A 263 5.84 7.80 -14.26
N GLY A 264 7.03 8.30 -14.61
CA GLY A 264 7.27 9.66 -15.10
C GLY A 264 7.14 9.81 -16.61
N THR A 265 6.84 8.74 -17.35
CA THR A 265 6.70 8.82 -18.81
C THR A 265 5.45 9.62 -19.18
N SER A 266 5.58 10.48 -20.20
CA SER A 266 4.50 11.36 -20.69
C SER A 266 3.19 10.59 -20.81
N ALA A 267 2.14 11.09 -20.15
CA ALA A 267 0.84 10.47 -20.15
C ALA A 267 0.23 10.49 -21.56
N SER A 268 0.36 9.38 -22.28
CA SER A 268 -0.45 9.10 -23.47
C SER A 268 -1.86 8.74 -23.01
N SER A 269 -2.70 9.75 -22.78
CA SER A 269 -4.17 9.71 -22.68
C SER A 269 -4.84 8.75 -21.67
N THR A 270 -5.81 9.29 -20.94
CA THR A 270 -6.87 8.64 -20.13
C THR A 270 -6.54 7.99 -18.77
N GLN A 271 -5.31 7.52 -18.51
CA GLN A 271 -4.99 6.91 -17.20
C GLN A 271 -3.98 7.76 -16.42
N SER A 272 -4.37 8.24 -15.25
CA SER A 272 -3.47 8.97 -14.34
C SER A 272 -2.34 8.04 -13.87
N LYS A 273 -1.12 8.55 -13.69
CA LYS A 273 0.06 7.79 -13.23
C LYS A 273 0.51 8.28 -11.86
N ASP A 274 1.04 7.39 -11.03
CA ASP A 274 1.65 7.82 -9.77
C ASP A 274 3.03 8.38 -10.11
N MET A 275 3.23 9.67 -9.88
CA MET A 275 4.50 10.34 -10.18
C MET A 275 5.26 10.73 -8.92
N GLU A 276 4.57 10.86 -7.79
CA GLU A 276 5.10 11.30 -6.51
C GLU A 276 4.28 10.66 -5.39
N LEU A 277 4.74 10.84 -4.16
CA LEU A 277 3.98 10.47 -2.97
C LEU A 277 3.98 11.64 -2.01
N LYS A 278 2.78 12.10 -1.65
CA LYS A 278 2.59 13.21 -0.72
C LYS A 278 3.19 12.86 0.64
N GLU A 279 3.51 13.90 1.39
CA GLU A 279 4.08 13.73 2.72
C GLU A 279 3.09 12.98 3.65
N HIS A 280 3.59 11.98 4.36
CA HIS A 280 2.82 11.11 5.24
C HIS A 280 3.73 10.50 6.32
N ARG A 281 3.12 9.64 7.15
CA ARG A 281 3.79 8.67 8.03
C ARG A 281 3.23 7.30 7.70
N ASP A 282 4.00 6.26 7.97
CA ASP A 282 3.55 4.89 7.78
C ASP A 282 2.84 4.36 9.02
N ALA A 283 1.87 3.46 8.81
CA ALA A 283 1.25 2.68 9.88
C ALA A 283 2.15 1.50 10.27
N SER A 284 3.38 1.82 10.73
CA SER A 284 4.40 0.84 11.08
C SER A 284 5.29 1.37 12.21
N VAL A 285 5.90 0.46 12.97
CA VAL A 285 6.99 0.82 13.89
C VAL A 285 8.26 1.06 13.09
N VAL A 286 8.55 0.17 12.14
CA VAL A 286 9.67 0.28 11.20
C VAL A 286 9.23 -0.05 9.78
N THR A 287 9.75 0.70 8.82
CA THR A 287 9.54 0.50 7.39
C THR A 287 10.86 0.15 6.72
N LEU A 288 10.88 -0.93 5.93
CA LEU A 288 11.92 -1.22 4.95
C LEU A 288 11.39 -0.91 3.55
N ASN A 289 12.18 -0.20 2.74
CA ASN A 289 11.84 0.16 1.37
C ASN A 289 13.03 -0.18 0.45
N ILE A 290 12.83 -1.09 -0.51
CA ILE A 290 13.87 -1.63 -1.38
C ILE A 290 13.58 -1.24 -2.82
N ASN A 291 14.56 -0.68 -3.51
CA ASN A 291 14.46 -0.45 -4.95
C ASN A 291 14.67 -1.74 -5.74
N LEU A 292 13.73 -2.02 -6.65
CA LEU A 292 13.71 -3.22 -7.49
C LEU A 292 13.99 -2.90 -8.96
N ASN A 293 14.42 -1.69 -9.32
CA ASN A 293 14.79 -1.39 -10.69
C ASN A 293 15.97 -2.27 -11.11
N LEU A 294 15.93 -2.77 -12.34
CA LEU A 294 17.10 -3.43 -12.93
C LEU A 294 18.21 -2.38 -13.18
N PRO A 295 19.50 -2.77 -13.23
CA PRO A 295 20.62 -1.85 -13.47
C PRO A 295 20.46 -0.94 -14.69
N GLU A 296 19.77 -1.41 -15.73
CA GLU A 296 19.50 -0.72 -16.98
C GLU A 296 18.23 0.15 -16.96
N GLU A 297 17.39 0.04 -15.92
CA GLU A 297 16.15 0.80 -15.74
C GLU A 297 16.42 2.10 -14.98
N GLU A 298 16.97 3.08 -15.68
CA GLU A 298 17.28 4.39 -15.10
C GLU A 298 16.03 5.27 -14.95
N TYR A 299 16.06 6.19 -13.98
CA TYR A 299 15.06 7.25 -13.83
C TYR A 299 15.69 8.46 -13.13
N GLY A 300 15.06 9.63 -13.26
CA GLY A 300 15.47 10.84 -12.54
C GLY A 300 14.49 11.24 -11.45
N GLY A 301 14.93 12.14 -10.57
CA GLY A 301 14.12 12.59 -9.44
C GLY A 301 13.75 11.44 -8.51
N SER A 302 12.51 11.43 -8.02
CA SER A 302 11.99 10.37 -7.15
C SER A 302 12.75 10.14 -5.84
N ASP A 303 13.57 11.10 -5.40
CA ASP A 303 14.20 11.03 -4.08
C ASP A 303 13.13 10.94 -2.99
N VAL A 304 13.38 10.10 -1.99
CA VAL A 304 12.57 10.09 -0.77
C VAL A 304 13.07 11.21 0.11
N PHE A 305 12.18 12.16 0.42
CA PHE A 305 12.50 13.23 1.36
C PHE A 305 12.00 12.84 2.75
N PHE A 306 12.79 13.21 3.75
CA PHE A 306 12.47 13.04 5.16
C PHE A 306 12.51 14.40 5.84
N ARG A 307 11.59 14.59 6.78
CA ARG A 307 11.55 15.76 7.67
C ARG A 307 12.32 15.47 8.96
N GLY A 308 12.20 16.31 9.97
CA GLY A 308 12.85 16.12 11.26
C GLY A 308 12.59 14.72 11.85
N TYR A 309 13.55 14.23 12.65
CA TYR A 309 13.43 12.94 13.31
C TYR A 309 12.25 12.93 14.31
N PRO A 310 11.46 11.85 14.41
CA PRO A 310 10.32 11.80 15.32
C PRO A 310 10.68 12.11 16.78
N ALA A 311 9.94 13.05 17.38
CA ALA A 311 10.10 13.39 18.80
C ALA A 311 9.70 12.21 19.72
N ALA A 312 10.34 12.12 20.88
CA ALA A 312 10.14 11.03 21.84
C ALA A 312 8.81 11.11 22.59
N ASP A 313 8.25 12.30 22.75
CA ASP A 313 6.96 12.53 23.41
C ASP A 313 5.76 12.22 22.52
N GLY A 314 6.00 11.90 21.24
CA GLY A 314 4.96 11.60 20.28
C GLY A 314 4.02 12.78 20.15
N TRP A 315 4.32 13.64 19.17
CA TRP A 315 3.48 14.76 18.74
C TRP A 315 3.65 16.06 19.53
N SER A 316 4.41 17.00 18.98
CA SER A 316 4.21 18.40 19.31
C SER A 316 3.15 19.00 18.40
N SER A 317 2.21 19.76 18.96
CA SER A 317 1.28 20.59 18.17
C SER A 317 1.97 21.57 17.20
N SER A 318 3.27 21.83 17.36
CA SER A 318 4.09 22.57 16.39
C SER A 318 4.42 21.78 15.11
N ASP A 319 4.34 20.44 15.13
CA ASP A 319 4.71 19.58 14.00
C ASP A 319 3.70 19.61 12.85
N PHE A 320 2.49 20.14 13.11
CA PHE A 320 1.48 20.39 12.08
C PHE A 320 1.66 21.72 11.35
N PHE A 321 2.33 22.67 11.98
CA PHE A 321 2.46 24.05 11.48
C PHE A 321 3.89 24.40 11.08
N ALA A 322 4.84 23.46 11.15
CA ALA A 322 6.17 23.63 10.60
C ALA A 322 6.07 23.75 9.08
N GLU A 323 6.07 24.99 8.59
CA GLU A 323 6.18 25.32 7.16
C GLU A 323 7.42 24.63 6.59
N ASN A 324 7.21 23.58 5.81
CA ASN A 324 7.94 23.13 4.60
C ASN A 324 9.46 23.35 4.47
N SER A 325 10.20 23.67 5.52
CA SER A 325 11.61 23.93 5.40
C SER A 325 12.31 22.59 5.18
N ARG A 326 13.15 22.55 4.16
CA ARG A 326 14.12 21.46 3.96
C ARG A 326 15.21 21.49 5.04
N ASP A 327 15.09 22.42 5.98
CA ASP A 327 16.04 22.78 7.03
C ASP A 327 15.55 22.36 8.42
N GLU A 328 14.50 21.53 8.52
CA GLU A 328 14.21 20.83 9.78
C GLU A 328 15.46 20.03 10.19
N ASP A 329 15.94 20.23 11.42
CA ASP A 329 17.16 19.59 11.90
C ASP A 329 17.05 18.06 11.78
N GLY A 330 18.02 17.46 11.09
CA GLY A 330 18.03 16.03 10.77
C GLY A 330 17.17 15.59 9.58
N GLY A 331 16.53 16.50 8.85
CA GLY A 331 15.84 16.22 7.58
C GLY A 331 16.79 16.06 6.38
N GLY A 332 16.25 15.66 5.23
CA GLY A 332 17.04 15.55 3.99
C GLY A 332 16.40 14.68 2.92
N THR A 333 17.19 14.23 1.94
CA THR A 333 16.74 13.38 0.84
C THR A 333 17.65 12.17 0.66
N VAL A 334 17.06 11.05 0.27
CA VAL A 334 17.76 9.80 -0.05
C VAL A 334 17.32 9.32 -1.42
N SER A 335 18.30 8.98 -2.25
CA SER A 335 18.10 8.46 -3.59
C SER A 335 18.26 6.94 -3.57
N PHE A 336 17.52 6.26 -4.42
CA PHE A 336 17.64 4.82 -4.62
C PHE A 336 18.55 4.49 -5.81
N SER A 337 19.31 3.41 -5.66
CA SER A 337 19.89 2.66 -6.78
C SER A 337 19.32 1.23 -6.77
N PRO A 338 19.41 0.49 -7.88
CA PRO A 338 19.05 -0.93 -7.96
C PRO A 338 19.51 -1.76 -6.75
N GLY A 339 18.56 -2.36 -6.03
CA GLY A 339 18.83 -3.22 -4.87
C GLY A 339 19.18 -2.48 -3.57
N THR A 340 19.25 -1.15 -3.57
CA THR A 340 19.41 -0.37 -2.34
C THR A 340 18.14 -0.43 -1.50
N ALA A 341 18.31 -0.66 -0.20
CA ALA A 341 17.26 -0.58 0.79
C ALA A 341 17.44 0.63 1.70
N ILE A 342 16.32 1.23 2.12
CA ILE A 342 16.24 2.24 3.17
C ILE A 342 15.40 1.67 4.30
N ILE A 343 15.84 1.85 5.54
CA ILE A 343 15.09 1.52 6.74
C ILE A 343 14.94 2.75 7.64
N HIS A 344 13.73 3.00 8.11
CA HIS A 344 13.37 4.14 8.97
C HIS A 344 12.18 3.79 9.87
N LEU A 345 11.93 4.61 10.90
CA LEU A 345 10.71 4.50 11.70
C LEU A 345 9.48 4.86 10.85
N GLY A 346 8.37 4.14 11.01
CA GLY A 346 7.13 4.47 10.29
C GLY A 346 6.58 5.85 10.68
N ALA A 347 6.79 6.24 11.94
CA ALA A 347 6.49 7.57 12.42
C ALA A 347 7.32 8.67 11.73
N HIS A 348 8.37 8.40 10.95
CA HIS A 348 9.15 9.45 10.28
C HIS A 348 8.33 10.09 9.15
N ARG A 349 8.10 11.42 9.24
CA ARG A 349 7.47 12.18 8.15
C ARG A 349 8.33 12.13 6.89
N HIS A 350 7.75 11.61 5.82
CA HIS A 350 8.45 11.45 4.57
C HIS A 350 7.50 11.44 3.36
N GLY A 351 8.05 11.50 2.16
CA GLY A 351 7.34 11.36 0.90
C GLY A 351 8.30 11.16 -0.25
N SER A 352 7.79 11.03 -1.48
CA SER A 352 8.62 10.87 -2.67
C SER A 352 8.47 12.08 -3.57
N LEU A 353 9.59 12.67 -3.98
CA LEU A 353 9.60 13.71 -5.00
C LEU A 353 9.09 13.16 -6.35
N PRO A 354 8.67 14.03 -7.28
CA PRO A 354 8.29 13.61 -8.63
C PRO A 354 9.38 12.82 -9.35
N ILE A 355 9.01 11.70 -9.97
CA ILE A 355 9.86 10.95 -10.90
C ILE A 355 9.89 11.64 -12.27
N THR A 356 11.03 11.56 -12.94
CA THR A 356 11.24 12.05 -14.31
C THR A 356 11.87 10.97 -15.19
N THR A 357 11.74 11.11 -16.52
CA THR A 357 12.31 10.19 -17.52
C THR A 357 13.79 10.41 -17.81
N ALA A 358 14.44 11.40 -17.17
CA ALA A 358 15.82 11.77 -17.48
C ALA A 358 16.65 11.82 -16.21
N HIS A 359 17.81 11.15 -16.22
CA HIS A 359 18.91 11.51 -15.35
C HIS A 359 19.34 12.94 -15.72
N SER A 360 19.44 13.85 -14.74
CA SER A 360 19.86 15.24 -14.96
C SER A 360 21.37 15.37 -15.16
N ASP A 361 21.99 14.46 -15.89
CA ASP A 361 23.39 14.56 -16.28
C ASP A 361 23.47 15.19 -17.67
N SER A 362 23.80 16.48 -17.69
CA SER A 362 23.87 17.35 -18.88
C SER A 362 24.96 16.97 -19.91
N ASN A 363 25.63 15.81 -19.75
CA ASN A 363 26.83 15.45 -20.51
C ASN A 363 26.71 14.12 -21.28
N SER A 364 25.56 13.46 -21.30
CA SER A 364 25.39 12.19 -22.01
C SER A 364 24.75 12.40 -23.38
N GLU A 365 25.57 12.40 -24.43
CA GLU A 365 25.12 12.41 -25.82
C GLU A 365 24.21 11.20 -26.11
N GLY A 366 22.93 11.47 -26.36
CA GLY A 366 22.10 10.71 -27.30
C GLY A 366 21.71 9.27 -26.95
N LYS A 367 21.95 8.76 -25.74
CA LYS A 367 21.40 7.45 -25.35
C LYS A 367 19.92 7.64 -24.98
N GLN A 368 19.02 7.18 -25.85
CA GLN A 368 17.61 7.01 -25.51
C GLN A 368 17.53 6.08 -24.29
N THR A 369 17.32 6.63 -23.09
CA THR A 369 17.04 5.85 -21.90
C THR A 369 15.58 5.40 -21.99
N SER A 370 15.34 4.09 -21.97
CA SER A 370 14.01 3.46 -21.89
C SER A 370 13.32 3.71 -20.53
N GLY A 371 13.83 4.65 -19.74
CA GLY A 371 13.71 4.69 -18.31
C GLY A 371 12.93 5.90 -17.80
N GLY A 372 12.08 5.66 -16.81
CA GLY A 372 11.18 6.64 -16.21
C GLY A 372 10.20 5.99 -15.24
N LYS A 373 10.44 4.73 -14.87
CA LYS A 373 9.64 3.99 -13.91
C LYS A 373 10.51 3.59 -12.75
N ARG A 374 9.95 3.65 -11.55
CA ARG A 374 10.61 3.20 -10.32
C ARG A 374 9.73 2.15 -9.66
N PHE A 375 10.33 1.04 -9.27
CA PHE A 375 9.65 -0.06 -8.59
C PHE A 375 10.27 -0.29 -7.23
N ASN A 376 9.44 -0.38 -6.19
CA ASN A 376 9.92 -0.66 -4.85
C ASN A 376 9.11 -1.76 -4.18
N LEU A 377 9.77 -2.57 -3.35
CA LEU A 377 9.16 -3.41 -2.33
C LEU A 377 9.19 -2.64 -1.00
N VAL A 378 8.03 -2.49 -0.36
CA VAL A 378 7.87 -1.83 0.93
C VAL A 378 7.33 -2.85 1.93
N ILE A 379 7.92 -2.85 3.12
CA ILE A 379 7.55 -3.74 4.22
C ILE A 379 7.33 -2.88 5.46
N TRP A 380 6.11 -2.90 5.96
CA TRP A 380 5.72 -2.29 7.23
C TRP A 380 5.72 -3.36 8.30
N MET A 381 6.46 -3.15 9.39
CA MET A 381 6.39 -3.99 10.58
C MET A 381 5.54 -3.33 11.64
N PHE A 382 4.73 -4.12 12.33
CA PHE A 382 3.94 -3.65 13.46
C PHE A 382 3.75 -4.76 14.48
N GLY A 383 3.31 -4.36 15.66
CA GLY A 383 3.02 -5.28 16.73
C GLY A 383 1.73 -6.04 16.50
N LYS A 384 1.43 -6.91 17.45
CA LYS A 384 0.23 -7.76 17.42
C LYS A 384 -1.03 -6.95 17.13
N ASN A 385 -1.85 -7.42 16.19
CA ASN A 385 -3.11 -6.77 15.78
C ASN A 385 -2.91 -5.37 15.15
N GLY A 386 -1.73 -5.07 14.59
CA GLY A 386 -1.47 -3.78 13.96
C GLY A 386 -1.06 -2.68 14.93
N ASP A 387 -0.61 -3.03 16.14
CA ASP A 387 -0.17 -2.03 17.12
C ASP A 387 1.11 -1.31 16.65
N VAL A 388 1.13 0.01 16.78
CA VAL A 388 2.26 0.84 16.36
C VAL A 388 2.75 1.64 17.55
N ARG A 389 3.84 1.17 18.15
CA ARG A 389 4.47 1.85 19.27
C ARG A 389 5.18 3.13 18.81
N ILE A 390 4.80 4.25 19.42
CA ILE A 390 5.40 5.58 19.18
C ILE A 390 6.32 5.98 20.33
N ALA A 391 5.99 5.58 21.55
CA ALA A 391 6.76 5.91 22.74
C ALA A 391 8.14 5.22 22.74
N PRO A 392 9.17 5.80 23.39
CA PRO A 392 10.45 5.14 23.62
C PRO A 392 10.37 4.05 24.70
N TYR A 393 11.26 3.05 24.64
CA TYR A 393 11.61 2.17 25.76
C TYR A 393 12.74 2.80 26.58
N SER A 394 12.69 2.68 27.92
CA SER A 394 13.86 3.01 28.75
C SER A 394 14.99 2.01 28.47
N GLU A 395 16.24 2.38 28.76
CA GLU A 395 17.40 1.50 28.49
C GLU A 395 17.26 0.10 29.13
N GLU A 396 16.61 0.00 30.29
CA GLU A 396 16.36 -1.26 31.00
C GLU A 396 15.29 -2.14 30.35
N GLU A 397 14.36 -1.54 29.60
CA GLU A 397 13.28 -2.24 28.90
C GLU A 397 13.70 -2.69 27.49
N GLN A 398 14.80 -2.15 26.96
CA GLN A 398 15.28 -2.46 25.62
C GLN A 398 15.75 -3.91 25.50
N LEU A 399 15.56 -4.49 24.32
CA LEU A 399 16.01 -5.83 23.99
C LEU A 399 17.53 -5.93 24.15
N THR A 400 18.00 -7.00 24.80
CA THR A 400 19.43 -7.34 24.81
C THR A 400 19.89 -7.70 23.40
N ILE A 401 21.20 -7.63 23.14
CA ILE A 401 21.79 -8.01 21.84
C ILE A 401 21.28 -9.39 21.39
N LYS A 402 21.29 -10.39 22.25
CA LYS A 402 20.79 -11.73 21.89
C LYS A 402 19.31 -11.72 21.48
N GLU A 403 18.47 -10.98 22.19
CA GLU A 403 17.04 -10.87 21.88
C GLU A 403 16.77 -10.13 20.57
N ARG A 404 17.62 -9.15 20.20
CA ARG A 404 17.50 -8.47 18.91
C ARG A 404 17.67 -9.43 17.75
N TRP A 405 18.67 -10.31 17.82
CA TRP A 405 19.01 -11.26 16.76
C TRP A 405 18.18 -12.55 16.77
N HIS A 406 17.84 -13.09 17.94
CA HIS A 406 17.13 -14.37 18.05
C HIS A 406 15.64 -14.24 18.38
N GLY A 407 15.16 -13.01 18.53
CA GLY A 407 13.83 -12.73 19.07
C GLY A 407 13.80 -12.81 20.59
N ALA A 408 12.77 -12.19 21.17
CA ALA A 408 12.56 -12.20 22.60
C ALA A 408 12.28 -13.61 23.13
N ILE A 409 12.86 -13.96 24.27
CA ILE A 409 12.56 -15.21 24.95
C ILE A 409 11.16 -15.11 25.57
N LYS A 410 10.27 -16.05 25.21
CA LYS A 410 8.94 -16.18 25.85
C LYS A 410 9.11 -16.24 27.37
N GLY A 411 8.61 -15.24 28.09
CA GLY A 411 8.64 -15.18 29.55
C GLY A 411 9.09 -13.85 30.16
N ARG A 412 9.69 -12.94 29.41
CA ARG A 412 9.71 -11.50 29.76
C ARG A 412 8.33 -10.89 29.48
N MET A 413 7.30 -11.37 30.17
CA MET A 413 6.15 -10.52 30.42
C MET A 413 6.59 -9.60 31.56
N ASN A 414 6.66 -8.31 31.29
CA ASN A 414 7.02 -7.34 32.31
C ASN A 414 6.11 -7.52 33.53
N ILE A 415 6.77 -7.72 34.67
CA ILE A 415 6.26 -7.33 35.97
C ILE A 415 6.11 -5.79 35.88
N ILE A 416 4.89 -5.32 35.64
CA ILE A 416 4.43 -3.99 36.05
C ILE A 416 3.13 -4.19 36.81
#